data_AF-A0A5K0WJV9-F1
#
_entry.id   AF-A0A5K0WJV9-F1
#
_cell.length_a   1.000
_cell.length_b   1.000
_cell.length_c   1.000
_cell.angle_alpha   90.00
_cell.angle_beta   90.00
_cell.angle_gamma   90.00
#
_symmetry.space_group_name_H-M   'P 1'
#
loop_
_entity.id
_entity.type
_entity.pdbx_description
1 polymer ?
#
loop_
_entity_poly.entity_id
_entity_poly.type
_entity_poly.pdbx_seq_one_letter_code
_entity_poly.pdbx_strand_id
1 'polypeptide(L)' 'TWNPINNKKFETFSYLPPLSDESIAKEIEFILAKGWVPCLEFDE' A
#
# COMPACT_ATOMS: atom_id res chain seq x y z
N THR A 1 -1.93 18.14 -17.01
CA THR A 1 -3.24 17.45 -17.11
C THR A 1 -3.12 16.07 -16.50
N TRP A 2 -4.20 15.50 -15.95
CA TRP A 2 -4.19 14.14 -15.42
C TRP A 2 -4.06 13.11 -16.54
N ASN A 3 -3.28 12.04 -16.34
CA ASN A 3 -3.14 10.96 -17.32
C ASN A 3 -4.16 9.84 -17.02
N PRO A 4 -5.14 9.59 -17.90
CA PRO A 4 -6.12 8.52 -17.71
C PRO A 4 -5.62 7.15 -18.18
N ILE A 5 -4.51 7.08 -18.93
CA ILE A 5 -4.00 5.83 -19.53
C ILE A 5 -2.98 5.19 -18.59
N ASN A 6 -3.12 3.89 -18.31
CA ASN A 6 -2.23 3.09 -17.44
C ASN A 6 -2.03 3.68 -16.03
N ASN A 7 -3.07 4.33 -15.49
CA ASN A 7 -3.04 4.99 -14.19
C ASN A 7 -4.10 4.39 -13.24
N LYS A 8 -4.26 3.06 -13.28
CA LYS A 8 -5.11 2.33 -12.33
C LYS A 8 -4.58 2.52 -10.90
N LYS A 9 -5.50 2.45 -9.94
CA LYS A 9 -5.25 2.71 -8.52
C LYS A 9 -5.77 1.53 -7.70
N PHE A 10 -5.18 1.34 -6.53
CA PHE A 10 -5.37 0.21 -5.63
C PHE A 10 -5.70 0.73 -4.22
N GLU A 11 -6.67 1.64 -4.15
CA GLU A 11 -7.13 2.27 -2.89
C GLU A 11 -6.01 3.00 -2.13
N THR A 12 -5.99 2.88 -0.80
CA THR A 12 -5.08 3.59 0.11
C THR A 12 -3.62 3.43 -0.32
N PHE A 13 -2.86 4.53 -0.28
CA PHE A 13 -1.46 4.66 -0.72
C PHE A 13 -1.19 4.62 -2.23
N SER A 14 -2.10 4.16 -3.07
CA SER A 14 -1.83 3.99 -4.52
C SER A 14 -1.64 5.28 -5.34
N TYR A 15 -1.80 6.45 -4.72
CA TYR A 15 -1.50 7.76 -5.30
C TYR A 15 -0.09 8.28 -4.93
N LEU A 16 0.59 7.64 -3.99
CA LEU A 16 1.95 7.96 -3.60
C LEU A 16 2.96 7.33 -4.58
N PRO A 17 4.25 7.73 -4.53
CA PRO A 17 5.32 6.95 -5.16
C PRO A 17 5.35 5.51 -4.63
N PRO A 18 5.93 4.55 -5.39
CA PRO A 18 6.14 3.19 -4.91
C PRO A 18 6.85 3.19 -3.56
N LEU A 19 6.27 2.47 -2.59
CA LEU A 19 6.85 2.37 -1.25
C LEU A 19 8.15 1.57 -1.31
N SER A 20 9.16 2.01 -0.57
CA SER A 20 10.36 1.22 -0.32
C SER A 20 10.08 0.13 0.71
N ASP A 21 10.95 -0.86 0.80
CA ASP A 21 10.88 -1.92 1.81
C ASP A 21 10.82 -1.35 3.24
N GLU A 22 11.57 -0.28 3.53
CA GLU A 22 11.53 0.40 4.84
C GLU A 22 10.19 1.08 5.10
N SER A 23 9.53 1.58 4.06
CA SER A 23 8.21 2.23 4.19
C SER A 23 7.12 1.18 4.41
N ILE A 24 7.19 0.05 3.69
CA ILE A 24 6.30 -1.10 3.88
C ILE A 24 6.44 -1.65 5.32
N ALA A 25 7.67 -1.79 5.81
CA ALA A 25 7.93 -2.26 7.17
C ALA A 25 7.26 -1.36 8.24
N LYS A 26 7.29 -0.04 8.07
CA LYS A 26 6.62 0.92 8.98
C LYS A 26 5.11 0.76 9.01
N GLU A 27 4.48 0.49 7.87
CA GLU A 27 3.03 0.22 7.83
C GLU A 27 2.69 -1.09 8.56
N ILE A 28 3.53 -2.12 8.41
CA ILE A 28 3.38 -3.37 9.17
C ILE A 28 3.56 -3.13 10.68
N GLU A 29 4.60 -2.38 11.07
CA GLU A 29 4.82 -1.99 12.48
C GLU A 29 3.62 -1.24 13.06
N PHE A 30 3.02 -0.33 12.28
CA PHE A 30 1.81 0.39 12.68
C PHE A 30 0.64 -0.57 12.95
N ILE A 31 0.39 -1.53 12.05
CA ILE A 31 -0.66 -2.56 12.21
C ILE A 31 -0.43 -3.37 13.50
N LEU A 32 0.80 -3.84 13.71
CA LEU A 32 1.17 -4.62 14.89
C LEU A 32 1.04 -3.79 16.18
N ALA A 33 1.44 -2.52 16.17
CA ALA A 33 1.30 -1.62 17.33
C ALA A 33 -0.16 -1.34 17.71
N LYS A 34 -1.10 -1.49 16.77
CA LYS A 34 -2.54 -1.42 17.04
C LYS A 34 -3.14 -2.74 17.55
N GLY A 35 -2.36 -3.81 17.62
CA GLY A 35 -2.84 -5.15 17.98
C GLY A 35 -3.69 -5.79 16.88
N TRP A 36 -3.58 -5.30 15.64
CA TRP A 36 -4.29 -5.87 14.49
C TRP A 36 -3.50 -7.01 13.88
N VAL A 37 -4.19 -7.99 13.26
CA VAL A 37 -3.55 -9.14 12.62
C VAL A 37 -3.42 -8.84 11.11
N PRO A 38 -2.20 -8.77 10.56
CA PRO A 38 -1.99 -8.53 9.14
C PRO A 38 -2.37 -9.75 8.29
N CYS A 39 -2.78 -9.53 7.05
CA CYS A 39 -3.10 -10.56 6.06
C CYS A 39 -2.51 -10.19 4.69
N LEU A 40 -2.16 -11.20 3.88
CA LEU A 40 -1.76 -11.03 2.49
C LEU A 40 -2.86 -11.60 1.59
N GLU A 41 -3.24 -10.84 0.57
CA GLU A 41 -4.24 -11.21 -0.44
C GLU A 41 -3.66 -10.94 -1.84
N PHE A 42 -4.08 -11.72 -2.84
CA PHE A 42 -3.62 -11.61 -4.22
C PHE A 42 -4.73 -12.03 -5.20
N ASP A 43 -4.68 -11.52 -6.44
CA ASP A 43 -5.59 -11.84 -7.56
C ASP A 43 -4.78 -11.86 -8.88
N GLU A 44 -5.36 -12.42 -9.96
CA GLU A 44 -4.72 -12.55 -11.30
C GLU A 44 -4.66 -11.24 -12.10
#